data_AF-A0A0E4CYF2-F1
#
_entry.id   AF-A0A0E4CYF2-F1
#
_cell.length_a   1.000
_cell.length_b   1.000
_cell.length_c   1.000
_cell.angle_alpha   90.00
_cell.angle_beta   90.00
_cell.angle_gamma   90.00
#
_symmetry.space_group_name_H-M   'P 1'
#
loop_
_entity.id
_entity.type
_entity.pdbx_description
1 polymer ?
#
loop_
_entity_poly.entity_id
_entity_poly.type
_entity_poly.pdbx_seq_one_letter_code
_entity_poly.pdbx_strand_id
1 'polypeptide(L)'
;MSGVLVSLTEQSLDKTMEYLRYMQLNGFNSIFTSLQIPEEDPRELLEPLTSIGQFARKHNMLFMVDVSPRTFEHFSLQQLKDSGVTGLRIDNGMEIAEIAGLTHEWRVALNASTIDQAFLDGLRGQQANFASLEAWHNYYPRPETGLELTIFQNQNRWLQSQGLTVAAFIPGDGDLRGPLHEGLPSLEKHRHLSPFAGYLELVQECFVDHVLIGDLSVSSWTMQQFLAWNEGAVLLGVEKQRPSHVWEAVHHNRPDIARDVIRSEEARHHFRGSILPEHTVERPAGALTIDNDKYLRYRGEFQIVLQPLPADERVNVIGYVAQRDIPLLPLLHKHRLPFRFLATASYCE
;
A
#
# COMPACT_ATOMS: atom_id res chain seq x y z
N MET A 1 -7.79 -1.51 -5.33
CA MET A 1 -6.91 -1.95 -6.45
C MET A 1 -5.50 -1.46 -6.20
N SER A 2 -4.48 -2.17 -6.70
CA SER A 2 -3.08 -1.81 -6.47
C SER A 2 -2.40 -1.44 -7.79
N GLY A 3 -1.61 -0.37 -7.76
CA GLY A 3 -0.89 0.14 -8.92
C GLY A 3 0.57 0.44 -8.65
N VAL A 4 1.28 0.81 -9.71
CA VAL A 4 2.70 1.17 -9.66
C VAL A 4 2.96 2.45 -10.44
N LEU A 5 3.87 3.25 -9.93
CA LEU A 5 4.49 4.33 -10.68
C LEU A 5 5.59 3.74 -11.57
N VAL A 6 5.71 4.28 -12.79
CA VAL A 6 6.86 4.05 -13.66
C VAL A 6 7.46 5.38 -14.10
N SER A 7 8.78 5.43 -14.18
CA SER A 7 9.51 6.53 -14.82
C SER A 7 9.77 6.18 -16.28
N LEU A 8 9.69 7.17 -17.17
CA LEU A 8 9.93 6.99 -18.59
C LEU A 8 11.42 7.14 -18.95
N THR A 9 12.24 7.68 -18.05
CA THR A 9 13.65 8.03 -18.33
C THR A 9 14.64 7.58 -17.26
N GLU A 10 14.24 7.44 -16.00
CA GLU A 10 15.19 7.12 -14.90
C GLU A 10 15.63 5.66 -14.92
N GLN A 11 14.90 4.80 -15.64
CA GLN A 11 15.25 3.40 -15.86
C GLN A 11 15.20 3.08 -17.35
N SER A 12 15.99 2.10 -17.78
CA SER A 12 15.86 1.58 -19.13
C SER A 12 14.47 0.97 -19.34
N LEU A 13 13.93 1.10 -20.55
CA LEU A 13 12.63 0.54 -20.88
C LEU A 13 12.58 -0.97 -20.59
N ASP A 14 13.65 -1.73 -20.85
CA ASP A 14 13.71 -3.15 -20.53
C ASP A 14 13.49 -3.44 -19.04
N LYS A 15 14.12 -2.67 -18.15
CA LYS A 15 13.97 -2.80 -16.69
C LYS A 15 12.55 -2.44 -16.26
N THR A 16 12.00 -1.35 -16.79
CA THR A 16 10.60 -0.95 -16.54
C THR A 16 9.62 -2.03 -16.98
N MET A 17 9.83 -2.63 -18.15
CA MET A 17 8.96 -3.69 -18.66
C MET A 17 9.09 -5.00 -17.88
N GLU A 18 10.27 -5.33 -17.37
CA GLU A 18 10.48 -6.46 -16.47
C GLU A 18 9.74 -6.26 -15.14
N TYR A 19 9.87 -5.07 -14.55
CA TYR A 19 9.12 -4.69 -13.35
C TYR A 19 7.60 -4.76 -13.59
N LEU A 20 7.09 -4.18 -14.67
CA LEU A 20 5.67 -4.21 -15.00
C LEU A 20 5.13 -5.64 -15.17
N ARG A 21 5.88 -6.53 -15.85
CA ARG A 21 5.51 -7.95 -15.97
C ARG A 21 5.43 -8.62 -14.60
N TYR A 22 6.43 -8.38 -13.75
CA TYR A 22 6.44 -8.92 -12.40
C TYR A 22 5.24 -8.45 -11.59
N MET A 23 4.97 -7.14 -11.57
CA MET A 23 3.87 -6.56 -10.80
C MET A 23 2.50 -7.03 -11.34
N GLN A 24 2.33 -7.10 -12.65
CA GLN A 24 1.11 -7.58 -13.28
C GLN A 24 0.80 -9.04 -12.93
N LEU A 25 1.81 -9.92 -12.93
CA LEU A 25 1.65 -11.32 -12.52
C LEU A 25 1.25 -11.47 -11.05
N ASN A 26 1.62 -10.50 -10.21
CA ASN A 26 1.30 -10.48 -8.78
C ASN A 26 0.02 -9.65 -8.46
N GLY A 27 -0.82 -9.37 -9.45
CA GLY A 27 -2.16 -8.80 -9.25
C GLY A 27 -2.22 -7.27 -9.25
N PHE A 28 -1.13 -6.56 -9.55
CA PHE A 28 -1.18 -5.12 -9.78
C PHE A 28 -1.76 -4.83 -11.16
N ASN A 29 -2.70 -3.89 -11.25
CA ASN A 29 -3.49 -3.68 -12.46
C ASN A 29 -3.61 -2.21 -12.88
N SER A 30 -2.83 -1.33 -12.25
CA SER A 30 -2.80 0.10 -12.56
C SER A 30 -1.37 0.59 -12.69
N ILE A 31 -1.13 1.46 -13.67
CA ILE A 31 0.15 2.09 -13.97
C ILE A 31 -0.07 3.60 -13.91
N PHE A 32 0.85 4.29 -13.27
CA PHE A 32 0.92 5.73 -13.24
C PHE A 32 2.27 6.19 -13.77
N THR A 33 2.28 7.27 -14.55
CA THR A 33 3.52 7.96 -14.92
C THR A 33 3.27 9.45 -15.04
N SER A 34 4.31 10.26 -14.95
CA SER A 34 4.20 11.72 -15.07
C SER A 34 4.87 12.19 -16.35
N LEU A 35 4.14 12.94 -17.18
CA LEU A 35 4.68 13.64 -18.35
C LEU A 35 5.05 15.10 -18.02
N GLN A 36 5.11 15.44 -16.73
CA GLN A 36 5.30 16.80 -16.24
C GLN A 36 6.71 17.04 -15.67
N ILE A 37 7.73 16.38 -16.21
CA ILE A 37 9.11 16.49 -15.70
C ILE A 37 9.85 17.51 -16.58
N PRO A 38 10.17 18.72 -16.07
CA PRO A 38 10.76 19.79 -16.87
C PRO A 38 12.07 19.44 -17.55
N GLU A 39 12.83 18.52 -16.95
CA GLU A 39 14.17 18.10 -17.38
C GLU A 39 14.15 17.07 -18.52
N GLU A 40 13.00 16.48 -18.84
CA GLU A 40 12.88 15.42 -19.86
C GLU A 40 12.58 16.00 -21.26
N ASP A 41 13.18 15.41 -22.30
CA ASP A 41 12.88 15.74 -23.69
C ASP A 41 11.60 15.00 -24.13
N PRO A 42 10.51 15.69 -24.50
CA PRO A 42 9.27 15.06 -24.94
C PRO A 42 9.44 14.07 -26.10
N ARG A 43 10.47 14.26 -26.94
CA ARG A 43 10.77 13.38 -28.08
C ARG A 43 11.24 11.99 -27.64
N GLU A 44 11.85 11.89 -26.48
CA GLU A 44 12.35 10.64 -25.90
C GLU A 44 11.26 9.87 -25.15
N LEU A 45 10.15 10.53 -24.80
CA LEU A 45 9.09 9.93 -23.98
C LEU A 45 8.10 9.07 -24.78
N LEU A 46 7.94 9.33 -26.08
CA LEU A 46 6.88 8.70 -26.88
C LEU A 46 7.08 7.19 -27.05
N GLU A 47 8.33 6.73 -27.22
CA GLU A 47 8.65 5.31 -27.37
C GLU A 47 8.39 4.53 -26.06
N PRO A 48 8.94 4.93 -24.90
CA PRO A 48 8.62 4.30 -23.62
C PRO A 48 7.13 4.34 -23.30
N LEU A 49 6.47 5.49 -23.50
CA LEU A 49 5.04 5.66 -23.26
C LEU A 49 4.21 4.67 -24.08
N THR A 50 4.53 4.52 -25.37
CA THR A 50 3.82 3.61 -26.28
C THR A 50 4.08 2.15 -25.92
N SER A 51 5.32 1.78 -25.59
CA SER A 51 5.68 0.41 -25.17
C SER A 51 4.95 0.00 -23.89
N ILE A 52 4.91 0.90 -22.90
CA ILE A 52 4.19 0.70 -21.63
C ILE A 52 2.67 0.65 -21.88
N GLY A 53 2.11 1.55 -22.69
CA GLY A 53 0.68 1.56 -22.95
C GLY A 53 0.18 0.38 -23.79
N GLN A 54 1.00 -0.15 -24.70
CA GLN A 54 0.73 -1.43 -25.37
C GLN A 54 0.66 -2.59 -24.37
N PHE A 55 1.59 -2.63 -23.41
CA PHE A 55 1.55 -3.61 -22.33
C PHE A 55 0.30 -3.44 -21.47
N ALA A 56 -0.02 -2.21 -21.05
CA ALA A 56 -1.22 -1.91 -20.27
C ALA A 56 -2.49 -2.40 -20.98
N ARG A 57 -2.64 -2.06 -22.27
CA ARG A 57 -3.79 -2.47 -23.09
C ARG A 57 -3.88 -3.98 -23.22
N LYS A 58 -2.76 -4.67 -23.47
CA LYS A 58 -2.70 -6.15 -23.57
C LYS A 58 -3.17 -6.84 -22.28
N HIS A 59 -2.87 -6.26 -21.13
CA HIS A 59 -3.16 -6.83 -19.81
C HIS A 59 -4.40 -6.21 -19.14
N ASN A 60 -5.18 -5.38 -19.84
CA ASN A 60 -6.34 -4.65 -19.32
C ASN A 60 -6.02 -3.82 -18.05
N MET A 61 -4.84 -3.22 -18.02
CA MET A 61 -4.43 -2.36 -16.91
C MET A 61 -4.91 -0.93 -17.13
N LEU A 62 -5.26 -0.25 -16.04
CA LEU A 62 -5.41 1.20 -16.06
C LEU A 62 -4.03 1.82 -16.28
N PHE A 63 -3.90 2.68 -17.28
CA PHE A 63 -2.73 3.52 -17.49
C PHE A 63 -3.11 4.99 -17.38
N MET A 64 -2.74 5.60 -16.25
CA MET A 64 -2.98 6.99 -15.91
C MET A 64 -1.71 7.81 -16.13
N VAL A 65 -1.81 8.91 -16.87
CA VAL A 65 -0.68 9.83 -17.09
C VAL A 65 -0.95 11.17 -16.44
N ASP A 66 0.03 11.70 -15.71
CA ASP A 66 -0.04 13.04 -15.16
C ASP A 66 0.24 14.08 -16.24
N VAL A 67 -0.68 15.03 -16.42
CA VAL A 67 -0.65 16.04 -17.48
C VAL A 67 -1.00 17.43 -16.96
N SER A 68 -0.39 18.42 -17.59
CA SER A 68 -0.69 19.85 -17.41
C SER A 68 -0.82 20.52 -18.78
N PRO A 69 -1.23 21.79 -18.85
CA PRO A 69 -1.28 22.53 -20.12
C PRO A 69 -0.01 22.42 -20.96
N ARG A 70 1.16 22.41 -20.30
CA ARG A 70 2.47 22.23 -20.96
C ARG A 70 2.60 20.87 -21.67
N THR A 71 2.02 19.81 -21.12
CA THR A 71 2.02 18.49 -21.76
C THR A 71 1.35 18.54 -23.13
N PHE A 72 0.27 19.32 -23.26
CA PHE A 72 -0.48 19.46 -24.50
C PHE A 72 0.21 20.33 -25.58
N GLU A 73 1.32 21.00 -25.25
CA GLU A 73 2.20 21.64 -26.24
C GLU A 73 2.99 20.60 -27.05
N HIS A 74 3.16 19.39 -26.51
CA HIS A 74 3.99 18.33 -27.09
C HIS A 74 3.21 17.06 -27.45
N PHE A 75 2.11 16.78 -26.74
CA PHE A 75 1.28 15.59 -26.94
C PHE A 75 -0.18 15.97 -27.15
N SER A 76 -0.76 15.56 -28.27
CA SER A 76 -2.22 15.63 -28.46
C SER A 76 -2.93 14.52 -27.69
N LEU A 77 -4.20 14.75 -27.35
CA LEU A 77 -5.07 13.72 -26.74
C LEU A 77 -5.11 12.44 -27.58
N GLN A 78 -5.17 12.57 -28.91
CA GLN A 78 -5.18 11.42 -29.81
C GLN A 78 -3.88 10.60 -29.71
N GLN A 79 -2.71 11.26 -29.66
CA GLN A 79 -1.44 10.57 -29.48
C GLN A 79 -1.39 9.79 -28.16
N LEU A 80 -1.85 10.40 -27.05
CA LEU A 80 -1.91 9.69 -25.77
C LEU A 80 -2.81 8.45 -25.85
N LYS A 81 -3.97 8.57 -26.51
CA LYS A 81 -4.94 7.47 -26.69
C LYS A 81 -4.34 6.34 -27.52
N ASP A 82 -3.63 6.69 -28.60
CA ASP A 82 -2.97 5.75 -29.50
C ASP A 82 -1.81 5.04 -28.83
N SER A 83 -1.07 5.73 -27.97
CA SER A 83 -0.03 5.14 -27.11
C SER A 83 -0.58 4.17 -26.06
N GLY A 84 -1.89 4.13 -25.82
CA GLY A 84 -2.52 3.19 -24.89
C GLY A 84 -2.84 3.77 -23.51
N VAL A 85 -2.74 5.10 -23.35
CA VAL A 85 -3.20 5.80 -22.16
C VAL A 85 -4.71 5.64 -22.02
N THR A 86 -5.15 5.38 -20.79
CA THR A 86 -6.58 5.15 -20.47
C THR A 86 -7.19 6.27 -19.63
N GLY A 87 -6.36 7.07 -18.97
CA GLY A 87 -6.82 8.18 -18.15
C GLY A 87 -5.78 9.28 -18.02
N LEU A 88 -6.26 10.47 -17.70
CA LEU A 88 -5.47 11.68 -17.52
C LEU A 88 -5.60 12.14 -16.06
N ARG A 89 -4.48 12.32 -15.37
CA ARG A 89 -4.45 13.00 -14.08
C ARG A 89 -4.15 14.48 -14.31
N ILE A 90 -5.08 15.34 -13.94
CA ILE A 90 -4.96 16.79 -14.07
C ILE A 90 -4.48 17.35 -12.74
N ASP A 91 -3.21 17.76 -12.69
CA ASP A 91 -2.64 18.31 -11.46
C ASP A 91 -3.09 19.76 -11.21
N ASN A 92 -2.90 20.63 -12.21
CA ASN A 92 -3.28 22.04 -12.19
C ASN A 92 -3.39 22.64 -13.62
N GLY A 93 -3.90 23.86 -13.70
CA GLY A 93 -3.75 24.73 -14.88
C GLY A 93 -4.80 24.56 -15.99
N MET A 94 -5.77 23.65 -15.85
CA MET A 94 -6.90 23.52 -16.80
C MET A 94 -8.18 24.13 -16.25
N GLU A 95 -8.98 24.71 -17.12
CA GLU A 95 -10.27 25.30 -16.76
C GLU A 95 -11.34 24.23 -16.53
N ILE A 96 -12.34 24.53 -15.68
CA ILE A 96 -13.42 23.60 -15.33
C ILE A 96 -14.16 23.08 -16.58
N ALA A 97 -14.39 23.93 -17.57
CA ALA A 97 -15.07 23.54 -18.81
C ALA A 97 -14.24 22.54 -19.65
N GLU A 98 -12.92 22.70 -19.68
CA GLU A 98 -12.01 21.80 -20.39
C GLU A 98 -11.98 20.42 -19.71
N ILE A 99 -11.86 20.42 -18.38
CA ILE A 99 -11.89 19.21 -17.56
C ILE A 99 -13.22 18.48 -17.76
N ALA A 100 -14.34 19.20 -17.70
CA ALA A 100 -15.67 18.61 -17.95
C ALA A 100 -15.75 17.95 -19.33
N GLY A 101 -15.26 18.61 -20.38
CA GLY A 101 -15.18 18.05 -21.72
C GLY A 101 -14.40 16.73 -21.79
N LEU A 102 -13.25 16.64 -21.11
CA LEU A 102 -12.42 15.43 -21.09
C LEU A 102 -13.15 14.22 -20.50
N THR A 103 -13.99 14.40 -19.48
CA THR A 103 -14.67 13.30 -18.78
C THR A 103 -15.60 12.45 -19.66
N HIS A 104 -16.00 12.97 -20.82
CA HIS A 104 -16.89 12.25 -21.75
C HIS A 104 -16.14 11.19 -22.58
N GLU A 105 -14.82 11.32 -22.72
CA GLU A 105 -13.99 10.38 -23.49
C GLU A 105 -12.89 9.72 -22.65
N TRP A 106 -12.53 10.33 -21.54
CA TRP A 106 -11.42 9.95 -20.70
C TRP A 106 -11.88 9.69 -19.28
N ARG A 107 -11.19 8.76 -18.63
CA ARG A 107 -11.10 8.77 -17.18
C ARG A 107 -10.22 9.93 -16.76
N VAL A 108 -10.69 10.72 -15.81
CA VAL A 108 -10.02 11.94 -15.38
C VAL A 108 -9.81 11.89 -13.88
N ALA A 109 -8.56 11.89 -13.45
CA ALA A 109 -8.19 12.01 -12.05
C ALA A 109 -7.89 13.47 -11.72
N LEU A 110 -8.58 14.02 -10.72
CA LEU A 110 -8.34 15.36 -10.20
C LEU A 110 -7.33 15.29 -9.05
N ASN A 111 -6.59 16.38 -8.83
CA ASN A 111 -5.74 16.49 -7.64
C ASN A 111 -6.59 16.55 -6.37
N ALA A 112 -6.58 15.47 -5.59
CA ALA A 112 -7.42 15.31 -4.40
C ALA A 112 -7.18 16.39 -3.33
N SER A 113 -5.99 17.00 -3.32
CA SER A 113 -5.60 18.01 -2.35
C SER A 113 -6.09 19.44 -2.67
N THR A 114 -6.53 19.71 -3.89
CA THR A 114 -6.87 21.08 -4.33
C THR A 114 -8.33 21.27 -4.68
N ILE A 115 -9.11 20.20 -4.80
CA ILE A 115 -10.53 20.28 -5.14
C ILE A 115 -11.41 20.52 -3.91
N ASP A 116 -12.40 21.39 -4.09
CA ASP A 116 -13.40 21.77 -3.08
C ASP A 116 -14.83 21.68 -3.64
N GLN A 117 -15.82 22.03 -2.82
CA GLN A 117 -17.23 21.95 -3.23
C GLN A 117 -17.55 22.86 -4.41
N ALA A 118 -16.98 24.07 -4.45
CA ALA A 118 -17.25 25.03 -5.52
C ALA A 118 -16.69 24.53 -6.86
N PHE A 119 -15.51 23.91 -6.85
CA PHE A 119 -14.91 23.29 -8.02
C PHE A 119 -15.80 22.16 -8.57
N LEU A 120 -16.28 21.25 -7.70
CA LEU A 120 -17.15 20.15 -8.12
C LEU A 120 -18.52 20.63 -8.61
N ASP A 121 -19.09 21.66 -7.99
CA ASP A 121 -20.34 22.28 -8.45
C ASP A 121 -20.16 22.94 -9.83
N GLY A 122 -19.00 23.55 -10.08
CA GLY A 122 -18.62 24.05 -11.40
C GLY A 122 -18.60 22.94 -12.45
N LEU A 123 -17.98 21.78 -12.14
CA LEU A 123 -17.97 20.63 -13.04
C LEU A 123 -19.38 20.10 -13.33
N ARG A 124 -20.27 20.06 -12.32
CA ARG A 124 -21.68 19.71 -12.52
C ARG A 124 -22.39 20.70 -13.42
N GLY A 125 -22.14 21.99 -13.23
CA GLY A 125 -22.68 23.07 -14.08
C GLY A 125 -22.25 22.95 -15.54
N GLN A 126 -21.02 22.45 -15.78
CA GLN A 126 -20.49 22.14 -17.11
C GLN A 126 -20.84 20.72 -17.60
N GLN A 127 -21.74 20.02 -16.92
CA GLN A 127 -22.24 18.69 -17.30
C GLN A 127 -21.15 17.59 -17.37
N ALA A 128 -20.08 17.72 -16.57
CA ALA A 128 -19.04 16.70 -16.48
C ALA A 128 -19.63 15.32 -16.13
N ASN A 129 -19.07 14.27 -16.72
CA ASN A 129 -19.40 12.90 -16.39
C ASN A 129 -18.67 12.44 -15.11
N PHE A 130 -19.36 12.53 -13.97
CA PHE A 130 -18.80 12.12 -12.67
C PHE A 130 -18.47 10.63 -12.56
N ALA A 131 -19.05 9.76 -13.41
CA ALA A 131 -18.68 8.35 -13.43
C ALA A 131 -17.27 8.10 -14.01
N SER A 132 -16.70 9.10 -14.70
CA SER A 132 -15.34 9.08 -15.22
C SER A 132 -14.35 9.83 -14.31
N LEU A 133 -14.81 10.43 -13.21
CA LEU A 133 -13.98 11.24 -12.32
C LEU A 133 -13.44 10.42 -11.15
N GLU A 134 -12.15 10.62 -10.87
CA GLU A 134 -11.45 10.08 -9.71
C GLU A 134 -10.70 11.23 -9.00
N ALA A 135 -10.26 11.01 -7.75
CA ALA A 135 -9.47 11.96 -6.99
C ALA A 135 -8.15 11.30 -6.54
N TRP A 136 -7.03 11.76 -7.08
CA TRP A 136 -5.71 11.17 -6.84
C TRP A 136 -4.85 12.15 -6.04
N HIS A 137 -4.41 11.73 -4.86
CA HIS A 137 -3.44 12.49 -4.05
C HIS A 137 -2.08 12.57 -4.74
N ASN A 138 -1.31 13.59 -4.38
CA ASN A 138 0.09 13.66 -4.77
C ASN A 138 0.94 12.66 -3.96
N TYR A 139 2.13 12.37 -4.47
CA TYR A 139 3.26 11.90 -3.67
C TYR A 139 4.21 13.06 -3.37
N TYR A 140 5.00 12.93 -2.32
CA TYR A 140 5.83 14.02 -1.80
C TYR A 140 7.31 13.59 -1.71
N PRO A 141 8.14 13.92 -2.73
CA PRO A 141 9.56 13.56 -2.75
C PRO A 141 10.36 14.24 -1.63
N ARG A 142 9.99 15.47 -1.26
CA ARG A 142 10.67 16.22 -0.20
C ARG A 142 10.23 15.69 1.16
N PRO A 143 11.16 15.27 2.04
CA PRO A 143 10.86 14.98 3.43
C PRO A 143 10.07 16.09 4.12
N GLU A 144 9.28 15.72 5.11
CA GLU A 144 8.49 16.61 5.98
C GLU A 144 7.31 17.32 5.29
N THR A 145 7.02 17.00 4.03
CA THR A 145 5.96 17.68 3.25
C THR A 145 4.78 16.80 2.85
N GLY A 146 4.82 15.50 3.16
CA GLY A 146 3.68 14.63 3.02
C GLY A 146 2.50 15.08 3.87
N LEU A 147 1.32 14.59 3.53
CA LEU A 147 0.07 14.99 4.15
C LEU A 147 -0.03 14.50 5.59
N GLU A 148 -0.75 15.28 6.40
CA GLU A 148 -1.15 14.90 7.76
C GLU A 148 -2.38 13.98 7.71
N LEU A 149 -2.40 12.96 8.58
CA LEU A 149 -3.36 11.86 8.55
C LEU A 149 -4.82 12.31 8.71
N THR A 150 -5.10 13.17 9.68
CA THR A 150 -6.47 13.59 10.02
C THR A 150 -7.08 14.43 8.89
N ILE A 151 -6.31 15.38 8.34
CA ILE A 151 -6.72 16.19 7.20
C ILE A 151 -6.96 15.29 5.98
N PHE A 152 -6.03 14.37 5.70
CA PHE A 152 -6.16 13.39 4.61
C PHE A 152 -7.44 12.54 4.73
N GLN A 153 -7.71 11.99 5.91
CA GLN A 153 -8.91 11.19 6.17
C GLN A 153 -10.21 11.99 6.01
N ASN A 154 -10.22 13.24 6.48
CA ASN A 154 -11.38 14.13 6.33
C ASN A 154 -11.67 14.43 4.86
N GLN A 155 -10.61 14.75 4.10
CA GLN A 155 -10.71 15.00 2.66
C GLN A 155 -11.24 13.75 1.93
N ASN A 156 -10.72 12.57 2.24
CA ASN A 156 -11.14 11.34 1.56
C ASN A 156 -12.60 10.99 1.84
N ARG A 157 -13.06 11.14 3.08
CA ARG A 157 -14.50 10.97 3.41
C ARG A 157 -15.37 11.94 2.63
N TRP A 158 -14.95 13.20 2.52
CA TRP A 158 -15.68 14.18 1.73
C TRP A 158 -15.69 13.79 0.24
N LEU A 159 -14.55 13.45 -0.36
CA LEU A 159 -14.44 13.02 -1.76
C LEU A 159 -15.34 11.81 -2.07
N GLN A 160 -15.32 10.78 -1.23
CA GLN A 160 -16.19 9.62 -1.37
C GLN A 160 -17.67 9.99 -1.24
N SER A 161 -18.02 10.94 -0.35
CA SER A 161 -19.40 11.44 -0.25
C SER A 161 -19.86 12.19 -1.51
N GLN A 162 -18.93 12.69 -2.33
CA GLN A 162 -19.21 13.29 -3.63
C GLN A 162 -19.26 12.25 -4.77
N GLY A 163 -19.09 10.96 -4.46
CA GLY A 163 -19.12 9.86 -5.42
C GLY A 163 -17.80 9.62 -6.16
N LEU A 164 -16.70 10.21 -5.69
CA LEU A 164 -15.37 10.04 -6.30
C LEU A 164 -14.64 8.85 -5.68
N THR A 165 -13.94 8.08 -6.51
CA THR A 165 -12.94 7.12 -6.03
C THR A 165 -11.66 7.84 -5.66
N VAL A 166 -10.99 7.39 -4.60
CA VAL A 166 -9.79 8.03 -4.07
C VAL A 166 -8.55 7.16 -4.30
N ALA A 167 -7.48 7.75 -4.82
CA ALA A 167 -6.18 7.12 -4.96
C ALA A 167 -5.09 7.83 -4.16
N ALA A 168 -4.13 7.08 -3.63
CA ALA A 168 -2.97 7.61 -2.91
C ALA A 168 -1.73 6.73 -3.08
N PHE A 169 -0.58 7.28 -2.69
CA PHE A 169 0.73 6.66 -2.88
C PHE A 169 1.34 6.20 -1.56
N ILE A 170 1.99 5.03 -1.62
CA ILE A 170 2.92 4.53 -0.61
C ILE A 170 4.33 4.59 -1.19
N PRO A 171 5.37 4.76 -0.37
CA PRO A 171 6.74 4.66 -0.86
C PRO A 171 7.06 3.22 -1.23
N GLY A 172 8.03 3.02 -2.11
CA GLY A 172 8.68 1.72 -2.27
C GLY A 172 9.83 1.55 -1.29
N ASP A 173 10.40 0.35 -1.28
CA ASP A 173 11.55 -0.04 -0.44
C ASP A 173 12.62 -0.81 -1.24
N GLY A 174 12.57 -0.74 -2.57
CA GLY A 174 13.60 -1.20 -3.48
C GLY A 174 14.40 -0.04 -4.06
N ASP A 175 14.32 0.15 -5.37
CA ASP A 175 14.89 1.29 -6.08
C ASP A 175 13.99 2.52 -5.86
N LEU A 176 14.52 3.51 -5.14
CA LEU A 176 13.80 4.76 -4.87
C LEU A 176 13.98 5.76 -6.01
N ARG A 177 12.92 6.53 -6.30
CA ARG A 177 12.94 7.51 -7.37
C ARG A 177 13.80 8.73 -7.01
N GLY A 178 14.51 9.27 -8.00
CA GLY A 178 15.30 10.48 -7.85
C GLY A 178 14.43 11.75 -7.72
N PRO A 179 15.06 12.92 -7.51
CA PRO A 179 16.50 13.11 -7.27
C PRO A 179 16.91 12.89 -5.81
N LEU A 180 15.95 12.80 -4.88
CA LEU A 180 16.24 12.73 -3.44
C LEU A 180 16.43 11.30 -2.92
N HIS A 181 15.76 10.31 -3.54
CA HIS A 181 15.76 8.92 -3.05
C HIS A 181 15.27 8.80 -1.59
N GLU A 182 14.27 9.62 -1.22
CA GLU A 182 13.69 9.69 0.14
C GLU A 182 12.24 9.12 0.20
N GLY A 183 11.89 8.31 -0.80
CA GLY A 183 10.57 7.68 -0.96
C GLY A 183 9.46 8.64 -1.39
N LEU A 184 8.41 8.07 -2.01
CA LEU A 184 7.29 8.82 -2.58
C LEU A 184 5.94 8.52 -1.90
N PRO A 185 5.77 8.83 -0.61
CA PRO A 185 4.49 8.65 0.08
C PRO A 185 3.51 9.81 -0.19
N SER A 186 2.21 9.56 -0.05
CA SER A 186 1.20 10.62 0.13
C SER A 186 1.16 11.13 1.58
N LEU A 187 1.21 10.23 2.57
CA LEU A 187 1.20 10.58 4.00
C LEU A 187 2.62 10.65 4.55
N GLU A 188 2.97 11.71 5.27
CA GLU A 188 4.35 11.87 5.76
C GLU A 188 4.75 10.75 6.73
N LYS A 189 3.80 10.30 7.57
CA LYS A 189 4.02 9.19 8.50
C LYS A 189 4.35 7.85 7.82
N HIS A 190 4.18 7.73 6.51
CA HIS A 190 4.52 6.53 5.73
C HIS A 190 5.94 6.52 5.20
N ARG A 191 6.68 7.64 5.24
CA ARG A 191 7.99 7.77 4.58
C ARG A 191 9.02 6.69 4.96
N HIS A 192 9.03 6.30 6.23
CA HIS A 192 9.94 5.27 6.75
C HIS A 192 9.18 4.02 7.24
N LEU A 193 7.90 3.92 6.89
CA LEU A 193 7.08 2.78 7.18
C LEU A 193 7.30 1.71 6.11
N SER A 194 7.19 0.42 6.47
CA SER A 194 7.16 -0.63 5.45
C SER A 194 6.03 -0.34 4.44
N PRO A 195 6.26 -0.45 3.12
CA PRO A 195 5.23 -0.14 2.13
C PRO A 195 3.92 -0.89 2.37
N PHE A 196 3.98 -2.16 2.74
CA PHE A 196 2.79 -2.97 3.01
C PHE A 196 1.98 -2.49 4.23
N ALA A 197 2.63 -2.01 5.30
CA ALA A 197 1.90 -1.41 6.42
C ALA A 197 1.25 -0.07 6.02
N GLY A 198 1.93 0.75 5.20
CA GLY A 198 1.34 1.95 4.62
C GLY A 198 0.11 1.62 3.75
N TYR A 199 0.22 0.59 2.91
CA TYR A 199 -0.89 0.07 2.10
C TYR A 199 -2.08 -0.30 2.97
N LEU A 200 -1.86 -1.12 4.01
CA LEU A 200 -2.93 -1.58 4.88
C LEU A 200 -3.58 -0.42 5.64
N GLU A 201 -2.82 0.56 6.14
CA GLU A 201 -3.39 1.74 6.77
C GLU A 201 -4.28 2.54 5.79
N LEU A 202 -3.82 2.72 4.55
CA LEU A 202 -4.61 3.46 3.54
C LEU A 202 -5.96 2.79 3.25
N VAL A 203 -5.97 1.46 3.05
CA VAL A 203 -7.20 0.73 2.70
C VAL A 203 -8.12 0.51 3.90
N GLN A 204 -7.58 0.31 5.11
CA GLN A 204 -8.38 0.02 6.30
C GLN A 204 -8.85 1.26 7.05
N GLU A 205 -8.04 2.33 7.04
CA GLU A 205 -8.27 3.48 7.93
C GLU A 205 -8.40 4.81 7.19
N CYS A 206 -7.98 4.90 5.93
CA CYS A 206 -7.90 6.19 5.24
C CYS A 206 -8.83 6.35 4.03
N PHE A 207 -9.81 5.46 3.84
CA PHE A 207 -10.83 5.64 2.79
C PHE A 207 -10.22 5.79 1.39
N VAL A 208 -9.20 4.97 1.10
CA VAL A 208 -8.52 4.95 -0.20
C VAL A 208 -8.92 3.69 -0.96
N ASP A 209 -9.39 3.87 -2.19
CA ASP A 209 -9.86 2.80 -3.08
C ASP A 209 -8.72 2.21 -3.93
N HIS A 210 -7.75 3.06 -4.28
CA HIS A 210 -6.59 2.74 -5.11
C HIS A 210 -5.29 3.12 -4.44
N VAL A 211 -4.38 2.16 -4.23
CA VAL A 211 -3.06 2.45 -3.66
C VAL A 211 -1.99 2.17 -4.71
N LEU A 212 -1.11 3.14 -4.92
CA LEU A 212 0.00 3.03 -5.86
C LEU A 212 1.34 3.02 -5.12
N ILE A 213 2.27 2.17 -5.56
CA ILE A 213 3.67 2.28 -5.16
C ILE A 213 4.27 3.45 -5.93
N GLY A 214 4.76 4.46 -5.21
CA GLY A 214 5.30 5.69 -5.80
C GLY A 214 6.73 5.55 -6.34
N ASP A 215 7.51 4.59 -5.84
CA ASP A 215 8.91 4.39 -6.24
C ASP A 215 9.08 3.31 -7.31
N LEU A 216 10.32 3.12 -7.78
CA LEU A 216 10.63 2.35 -8.98
C LEU A 216 10.61 0.83 -8.75
N SER A 217 10.73 0.38 -7.50
CA SER A 217 10.49 -1.02 -7.13
C SER A 217 10.25 -1.20 -5.63
N VAL A 218 9.89 -2.43 -5.26
CA VAL A 218 9.74 -2.87 -3.87
C VAL A 218 10.63 -4.08 -3.62
N SER A 219 10.96 -4.30 -2.36
CA SER A 219 11.73 -5.46 -1.91
C SER A 219 10.95 -6.77 -2.10
N SER A 220 11.69 -7.88 -2.15
CA SER A 220 11.10 -9.21 -2.20
C SER A 220 10.22 -9.51 -0.98
N TRP A 221 10.59 -8.99 0.20
CA TRP A 221 9.79 -9.11 1.42
C TRP A 221 8.44 -8.41 1.27
N THR A 222 8.44 -7.15 0.85
CA THR A 222 7.20 -6.39 0.61
C THR A 222 6.31 -7.11 -0.41
N MET A 223 6.89 -7.68 -1.47
CA MET A 223 6.12 -8.46 -2.45
C MET A 223 5.51 -9.73 -1.85
N GLN A 224 6.24 -10.47 -1.01
CA GLN A 224 5.70 -11.63 -0.29
C GLN A 224 4.52 -11.25 0.60
N GLN A 225 4.54 -10.06 1.21
CA GLN A 225 3.41 -9.55 2.00
C GLN A 225 2.18 -9.27 1.11
N PHE A 226 2.36 -8.64 -0.06
CA PHE A 226 1.27 -8.43 -1.01
C PHE A 226 0.70 -9.76 -1.54
N LEU A 227 1.55 -10.75 -1.81
CA LEU A 227 1.12 -12.08 -2.23
C LEU A 227 0.29 -12.78 -1.14
N ALA A 228 0.79 -12.79 0.10
CA ALA A 228 0.04 -13.34 1.21
C ALA A 228 -1.31 -12.62 1.43
N TRP A 229 -1.34 -11.30 1.22
CA TRP A 229 -2.57 -10.52 1.32
C TRP A 229 -3.59 -10.91 0.25
N ASN A 230 -3.14 -11.16 -0.98
CA ASN A 230 -4.01 -11.68 -2.06
C ASN A 230 -4.53 -13.09 -1.75
N GLU A 231 -3.80 -13.88 -0.96
CA GLU A 231 -4.25 -15.17 -0.41
C GLU A 231 -5.16 -15.01 0.83
N GLY A 232 -5.38 -13.78 1.28
CA GLY A 232 -6.28 -13.46 2.39
C GLY A 232 -5.61 -13.46 3.77
N ALA A 233 -4.30 -13.22 3.88
CA ALA A 233 -3.63 -13.09 5.17
C ALA A 233 -2.48 -12.07 5.17
N VAL A 234 -2.27 -11.40 6.30
CA VAL A 234 -1.08 -10.58 6.55
C VAL A 234 0.10 -11.48 6.89
N LEU A 235 1.25 -11.29 6.23
CA LEU A 235 2.48 -12.01 6.52
C LEU A 235 3.38 -11.22 7.49
N LEU A 236 3.76 -11.87 8.59
CA LEU A 236 4.69 -11.33 9.58
C LEU A 236 6.02 -12.10 9.55
N GLY A 237 7.14 -11.36 9.57
CA GLY A 237 8.47 -11.90 9.80
C GLY A 237 8.68 -12.23 11.28
N VAL A 238 9.46 -13.27 11.56
CA VAL A 238 9.77 -13.72 12.92
C VAL A 238 11.27 -13.72 13.15
N GLU A 239 11.70 -13.14 14.25
CA GLU A 239 13.07 -13.16 14.75
C GLU A 239 13.17 -14.07 15.98
N LYS A 240 14.32 -14.75 16.13
CA LYS A 240 14.62 -15.67 17.25
C LYS A 240 13.51 -16.73 17.45
N GLN A 241 12.98 -17.24 16.34
CA GLN A 241 11.91 -18.24 16.32
C GLN A 241 12.33 -19.49 17.11
N ARG A 242 11.49 -19.91 18.05
CA ARG A 242 11.59 -21.18 18.77
C ARG A 242 10.56 -22.18 18.25
N PRO A 243 10.77 -23.49 18.39
CA PRO A 243 9.79 -24.50 17.98
C PRO A 243 8.41 -24.27 18.63
N SER A 244 7.35 -24.26 17.82
CA SER A 244 5.97 -24.15 18.28
C SER A 244 5.03 -24.62 17.18
N HIS A 245 3.84 -25.07 17.57
CA HIS A 245 2.80 -25.53 16.64
C HIS A 245 2.04 -24.37 15.97
N VAL A 246 2.30 -23.12 16.38
CA VAL A 246 1.57 -21.94 15.88
C VAL A 246 2.06 -21.47 14.52
N TRP A 247 3.27 -21.85 14.11
CA TRP A 247 3.92 -21.25 12.93
C TRP A 247 3.24 -21.55 11.59
N GLU A 248 2.53 -22.67 11.49
CA GLU A 248 1.88 -23.13 10.26
C GLU A 248 0.41 -22.69 10.17
N ALA A 249 -0.13 -22.09 11.22
CA ALA A 249 -1.53 -21.69 11.29
C ALA A 249 -1.75 -20.26 10.74
N VAL A 250 -2.95 -20.02 10.23
CA VAL A 250 -3.50 -18.68 10.09
C VAL A 250 -4.21 -18.33 11.38
N HIS A 251 -3.95 -17.14 11.90
CA HIS A 251 -4.49 -16.65 13.14
C HIS A 251 -5.42 -15.46 12.92
N HIS A 252 -6.46 -15.37 13.74
CA HIS A 252 -7.26 -14.17 13.90
C HIS A 252 -7.17 -13.66 15.34
N ASN A 253 -7.19 -12.34 15.49
CA ASN A 253 -7.40 -11.77 16.82
C ASN A 253 -8.82 -12.10 17.28
N ARG A 254 -8.96 -12.49 18.55
CA ARG A 254 -10.26 -12.75 19.18
C ARG A 254 -11.20 -11.53 19.09
N PRO A 255 -12.52 -11.74 19.09
CA PRO A 255 -13.50 -10.64 19.05
C PRO A 255 -13.52 -9.81 20.34
N ASP A 256 -13.18 -10.40 21.49
CA ASP A 256 -12.97 -9.71 22.76
C ASP A 256 -11.56 -9.10 22.83
N ILE A 257 -11.40 -7.98 22.13
CA ILE A 257 -10.12 -7.27 21.94
C ILE A 257 -9.47 -6.91 23.29
N ALA A 258 -8.31 -7.48 23.56
CA ALA A 258 -7.54 -7.19 24.77
C ALA A 258 -6.68 -5.93 24.56
N ARG A 259 -6.49 -5.11 25.60
CA ARG A 259 -5.67 -3.88 25.50
C ARG A 259 -4.20 -4.16 25.15
N ASP A 260 -3.61 -5.18 25.77
CA ASP A 260 -2.15 -5.35 25.81
C ASP A 260 -1.60 -6.38 24.82
N VAL A 261 -2.47 -7.20 24.23
CA VAL A 261 -2.08 -8.34 23.39
C VAL A 261 -3.08 -8.60 22.26
N ILE A 262 -2.60 -9.08 21.12
CA ILE A 262 -3.38 -9.83 20.14
C ILE A 262 -3.46 -11.27 20.64
N ARG A 263 -4.65 -11.86 20.68
CA ARG A 263 -4.87 -13.23 21.16
C ARG A 263 -5.40 -14.06 20.01
N SER A 264 -4.70 -15.13 19.63
CA SER A 264 -5.19 -16.01 18.56
C SER A 264 -6.45 -16.75 19.02
N GLU A 265 -7.46 -16.73 18.16
CA GLU A 265 -8.69 -17.48 18.32
C GLU A 265 -8.44 -19.01 18.14
N GLU A 266 -7.57 -19.39 17.22
CA GLU A 266 -7.36 -20.76 16.74
C GLU A 266 -6.42 -21.57 17.61
N ALA A 267 -5.32 -20.96 18.09
CA ALA A 267 -4.16 -21.67 18.64
C ALA A 267 -4.50 -22.66 19.76
N ARG A 268 -5.44 -22.28 20.64
CA ARG A 268 -5.80 -23.09 21.80
C ARG A 268 -6.81 -24.20 21.48
N HIS A 269 -7.68 -24.04 20.48
CA HIS A 269 -8.83 -24.94 20.28
C HIS A 269 -8.40 -26.38 19.99
N HIS A 270 -7.33 -26.54 19.21
CA HIS A 270 -6.86 -27.84 18.74
C HIS A 270 -5.66 -28.41 19.53
N PHE A 271 -5.02 -27.62 20.39
CA PHE A 271 -3.87 -28.09 21.15
C PHE A 271 -4.27 -28.98 22.34
N ARG A 272 -3.61 -30.14 22.45
CA ARG A 272 -3.81 -31.12 23.55
C ARG A 272 -2.51 -31.59 24.19
N GLY A 273 -1.37 -31.06 23.75
CA GLY A 273 -0.05 -31.42 24.28
C GLY A 273 0.30 -30.75 25.61
N SER A 274 1.53 -30.98 26.05
CA SER A 274 2.19 -30.27 27.14
C SER A 274 3.10 -29.19 26.55
N ILE A 275 3.22 -28.07 27.26
CA ILE A 275 4.15 -26.99 26.93
C ILE A 275 4.92 -26.70 28.21
N LEU A 276 6.15 -27.19 28.31
CA LEU A 276 6.96 -26.97 29.49
C LEU A 276 7.37 -25.49 29.59
N PRO A 277 7.54 -24.93 30.81
CA PRO A 277 8.08 -23.59 30.98
C PRO A 277 9.47 -23.46 30.34
N GLU A 278 9.60 -22.52 29.42
CA GLU A 278 10.84 -22.24 28.69
C GLU A 278 10.87 -20.74 28.34
N HIS A 279 12.03 -20.09 28.55
CA HIS A 279 12.24 -18.71 28.14
C HIS A 279 11.13 -17.74 28.62
N THR A 280 10.80 -17.83 29.90
CA THR A 280 9.76 -17.04 30.59
C THR A 280 10.33 -15.69 31.05
N VAL A 281 10.74 -14.88 30.09
CA VAL A 281 11.43 -13.60 30.31
C VAL A 281 10.48 -12.42 30.12
N GLU A 282 10.99 -11.20 30.25
CA GLU A 282 10.25 -9.99 29.91
C GLU A 282 9.74 -10.02 28.47
N ARG A 283 8.59 -9.39 28.26
CA ARG A 283 7.82 -9.47 27.02
C ARG A 283 7.71 -8.06 26.43
N PRO A 284 8.69 -7.60 25.64
CA PRO A 284 8.59 -6.33 24.94
C PRO A 284 7.46 -6.33 23.91
N ALA A 285 7.08 -5.15 23.40
CA ALA A 285 6.18 -5.07 22.25
C ALA A 285 6.75 -5.88 21.06
N GLY A 286 5.88 -6.62 20.38
CA GLY A 286 6.25 -7.57 19.33
C GLY A 286 6.65 -8.95 19.83
N ALA A 287 6.76 -9.20 21.14
CA ALA A 287 7.03 -10.55 21.64
C ALA A 287 5.90 -11.52 21.25
N LEU A 288 6.30 -12.68 20.74
CA LEU A 288 5.43 -13.80 20.40
C LEU A 288 5.44 -14.78 21.56
N THR A 289 4.28 -15.03 22.16
CA THR A 289 4.21 -15.79 23.40
C THR A 289 3.21 -16.91 23.35
N ILE A 290 3.49 -17.98 24.10
CA ILE A 290 2.56 -19.09 24.29
C ILE A 290 2.45 -19.46 25.76
N ASP A 291 1.23 -19.61 26.24
CA ASP A 291 0.95 -20.01 27.62
C ASP A 291 1.37 -21.47 27.85
N ASN A 292 2.18 -21.70 28.88
CA ASN A 292 2.75 -23.01 29.21
C ASN A 292 1.89 -23.79 30.22
N ASP A 293 2.35 -24.97 30.65
CA ASP A 293 1.64 -25.87 31.55
C ASP A 293 1.24 -25.23 32.89
N LYS A 294 2.00 -24.23 33.37
CA LYS A 294 1.68 -23.51 34.60
C LYS A 294 0.47 -22.57 34.44
N TYR A 295 0.05 -22.23 33.22
CA TYR A 295 -1.16 -21.46 32.96
C TYR A 295 -2.44 -22.31 32.91
N LEU A 296 -2.35 -23.61 33.23
CA LEU A 296 -3.47 -24.52 33.43
C LEU A 296 -4.42 -24.53 32.22
N ARG A 297 -5.67 -24.10 32.43
CA ARG A 297 -6.70 -24.09 31.38
C ARG A 297 -6.30 -23.21 30.20
N TYR A 298 -5.45 -22.19 30.38
CA TYR A 298 -5.04 -21.27 29.32
C TYR A 298 -3.86 -21.79 28.48
N ARG A 299 -3.26 -22.92 28.85
CA ARG A 299 -2.17 -23.54 28.08
C ARG A 299 -2.46 -23.59 26.58
N GLY A 300 -1.47 -23.21 25.79
CA GLY A 300 -1.55 -23.15 24.34
C GLY A 300 -2.21 -21.88 23.80
N GLU A 301 -2.61 -20.94 24.66
CA GLU A 301 -3.02 -19.62 24.19
C GLU A 301 -1.80 -18.88 23.60
N PHE A 302 -1.91 -18.52 22.33
CA PHE A 302 -0.88 -17.78 21.60
C PHE A 302 -1.23 -16.29 21.57
N GLN A 303 -0.22 -15.45 21.82
CA GLN A 303 -0.38 -14.01 21.90
C GLN A 303 0.75 -13.27 21.20
N ILE A 304 0.44 -12.09 20.66
CA ILE A 304 1.43 -11.08 20.24
C ILE A 304 1.30 -9.89 21.16
N VAL A 305 2.42 -9.48 21.76
CA VAL A 305 2.45 -8.41 22.74
C VAL A 305 2.44 -7.04 22.08
N LEU A 306 1.55 -6.14 22.52
CA LEU A 306 1.42 -4.77 21.99
C LEU A 306 2.09 -3.72 22.88
N GLN A 307 2.09 -3.97 24.19
CA GLN A 307 2.70 -3.11 25.20
C GLN A 307 3.68 -3.93 26.04
N PRO A 308 4.83 -3.39 26.47
CA PRO A 308 5.77 -4.13 27.30
C PRO A 308 5.11 -4.74 28.54
N LEU A 309 5.29 -6.04 28.74
CA LEU A 309 4.78 -6.80 29.88
C LEU A 309 5.94 -7.42 30.67
N PRO A 310 5.81 -7.55 32.01
CA PRO A 310 6.85 -8.16 32.84
C PRO A 310 7.01 -9.65 32.52
N ALA A 311 8.11 -10.23 33.00
CA ALA A 311 8.31 -11.68 32.97
C ALA A 311 7.17 -12.41 33.71
N ASP A 312 6.79 -13.58 33.19
CA ASP A 312 5.75 -14.43 33.77
C ASP A 312 6.16 -15.88 33.59
N GLU A 313 6.38 -16.61 34.69
CA GLU A 313 6.82 -18.02 34.65
C GLU A 313 5.84 -18.96 33.94
N ARG A 314 4.61 -18.50 33.66
CA ARG A 314 3.55 -19.24 32.99
C ARG A 314 3.50 -18.98 31.48
N VAL A 315 4.32 -18.07 30.97
CA VAL A 315 4.28 -17.60 29.58
C VAL A 315 5.65 -17.76 28.93
N ASN A 316 5.74 -18.61 27.91
CA ASN A 316 6.98 -18.78 27.14
C ASN A 316 7.06 -17.70 26.06
N VAL A 317 8.22 -17.07 25.90
CA VAL A 317 8.52 -16.21 24.73
C VAL A 317 9.14 -17.07 23.63
N ILE A 318 8.44 -17.24 22.52
CA ILE A 318 8.80 -18.15 21.41
C ILE A 318 9.36 -17.44 20.18
N GLY A 319 9.52 -16.13 20.23
CA GLY A 319 10.10 -15.32 19.16
C GLY A 319 9.66 -13.87 19.27
N TYR A 320 9.99 -13.09 18.27
CA TYR A 320 9.63 -11.68 18.17
C TYR A 320 9.18 -11.37 16.75
N VAL A 321 8.17 -10.53 16.59
CA VAL A 321 7.83 -9.94 15.29
C VAL A 321 9.03 -9.13 14.81
N ALA A 322 9.41 -9.30 13.55
CA ALA A 322 10.50 -8.53 12.96
C ALA A 322 10.23 -7.03 13.09
N GLN A 323 11.26 -6.24 13.39
CA GLN A 323 11.09 -4.82 13.72
C GLN A 323 10.33 -4.03 12.64
N ARG A 324 10.55 -4.36 11.36
CA ARG A 324 9.87 -3.76 10.21
C ARG A 324 8.36 -4.00 10.16
N ASP A 325 7.88 -5.08 10.78
CA ASP A 325 6.47 -5.51 10.76
C ASP A 325 5.71 -5.11 12.03
N ILE A 326 6.39 -4.60 13.06
CA ILE A 326 5.74 -4.06 14.27
C ILE A 326 4.62 -3.06 13.96
N PRO A 327 4.74 -2.16 12.97
CA PRO A 327 3.67 -1.23 12.62
C PRO A 327 2.39 -1.90 12.09
N LEU A 328 2.42 -3.18 11.72
CA LEU A 328 1.22 -3.93 11.32
C LEU A 328 0.36 -4.32 12.52
N LEU A 329 0.94 -4.46 13.72
CA LEU A 329 0.25 -5.00 14.88
C LEU A 329 -1.00 -4.22 15.30
N PRO A 330 -1.02 -2.86 15.30
CA PRO A 330 -2.24 -2.12 15.57
C PRO A 330 -3.38 -2.42 14.57
N LEU A 331 -3.05 -2.67 13.30
CA LEU A 331 -4.03 -2.98 12.26
C LEU A 331 -4.60 -4.40 12.44
N LEU A 332 -3.73 -5.38 12.72
CA LEU A 332 -4.15 -6.74 13.07
C LEU A 332 -5.02 -6.77 14.33
N HIS A 333 -4.64 -5.96 15.32
CA HIS A 333 -5.35 -5.85 16.58
C HIS A 333 -6.77 -5.30 16.40
N LYS A 334 -6.89 -4.14 15.76
CA LYS A 334 -8.15 -3.40 15.63
C LYS A 334 -9.11 -4.03 14.63
N HIS A 335 -8.61 -4.42 13.46
CA HIS A 335 -9.43 -4.92 12.35
C HIS A 335 -9.55 -6.44 12.32
N ARG A 336 -8.85 -7.14 13.24
CA ARG A 336 -8.84 -8.61 13.34
C ARG A 336 -8.47 -9.28 12.02
N LEU A 337 -7.57 -8.64 11.25
CA LEU A 337 -7.12 -9.19 9.98
C LEU A 337 -6.47 -10.56 10.20
N PRO A 338 -6.75 -11.56 9.35
CA PRO A 338 -6.01 -12.82 9.35
C PRO A 338 -4.52 -12.56 9.21
N PHE A 339 -3.70 -13.27 9.96
CA PHE A 339 -2.25 -13.19 9.85
C PHE A 339 -1.58 -14.56 9.96
N ARG A 340 -0.43 -14.68 9.32
CA ARG A 340 0.43 -15.86 9.36
C ARG A 340 1.90 -15.45 9.43
N PHE A 341 2.75 -16.39 9.78
CA PHE A 341 4.18 -16.15 9.88
C PHE A 341 4.91 -16.73 8.68
N LEU A 342 5.98 -16.06 8.24
CA LEU A 342 6.95 -16.74 7.38
C LEU A 342 7.79 -17.64 8.29
N ALA A 343 7.49 -18.94 8.30
CA ALA A 343 8.28 -19.91 9.05
C ALA A 343 9.72 -19.90 8.53
N THR A 344 10.69 -19.64 9.40
CA THR A 344 12.12 -19.81 9.08
C THR A 344 12.47 -21.29 9.05
N ALA A 345 11.95 -22.02 8.06
CA ALA A 345 12.61 -23.21 7.58
C ALA A 345 13.50 -22.77 6.41
N SER A 346 14.82 -22.73 6.62
CA SER A 346 15.88 -22.46 5.62
C SER A 346 16.23 -20.98 5.36
N TYR A 347 16.79 -20.29 6.36
CA TYR A 347 17.98 -19.46 6.09
C TYR A 347 19.20 -20.30 6.48
N CYS A 348 19.54 -21.27 5.64
CA CYS A 348 20.91 -21.74 5.55
C CYS A 348 21.60 -20.83 4.55
N GLU A 349 22.79 -20.38 4.95
CA GLU A 349 23.74 -19.46 4.31
C GLU A 349 23.74 -19.41 2.78
#